data_AF-A0A7W5BAR1-F1
#
_entry.id   AF-A0A7W5BAR1-F1
#
_cell.length_a   1.000
_cell.length_b   1.000
_cell.length_c   1.000
_cell.angle_alpha   90.00
_cell.angle_beta   90.00
_cell.angle_gamma   90.00
#
_symmetry.space_group_name_H-M   'P 1'
#
loop_
_entity.id
_entity.type
_entity.pdbx_description
1 polymer ?
#
loop_
_entity_poly.entity_id
_entity_poly.type
_entity_poly.pdbx_seq_one_letter_code
_entity_poly.pdbx_strand_id
1 'polypeptide(L)' 'MSQLLVRDLDDEIVAELKRQAAANGRSAEAEHREILRSQLLPSAPRKRAFKDVLASMPYFGDDELFDVR' A
#
# COMPACT_ATOMS: atom_id res chain seq x y z
N MET A 1 17.48 16.58 -1.97
CA MET A 1 17.07 16.05 -0.66
C MET A 1 15.76 16.71 -0.31
N SER A 2 14.65 15.97 -0.27
CA SER A 2 13.35 16.52 0.12
C SER A 2 13.19 16.32 1.63
N GLN A 3 12.87 17.37 2.37
CA GLN A 3 12.65 17.31 3.81
C GLN A 3 11.20 17.71 4.10
N LEU A 4 10.52 16.90 4.92
CA LEU A 4 9.17 17.17 5.40
C LEU A 4 9.26 17.53 6.88
N LEU A 5 8.84 18.74 7.25
CA LEU A 5 8.72 19.16 8.65
C LEU A 5 7.24 19.18 9.01
N VAL A 6 6.85 18.30 9.94
CA VAL A 6 5.50 18.30 10.50
C VAL A 6 5.55 19.00 11.85
N ARG A 7 4.70 20.01 12.02
CA ARG A 7 4.58 20.81 13.25
C ARG A 7 3.18 20.62 13.81
N ASP A 8 3.03 20.87 15.12
CA ASP A 8 1.74 20.77 15.81
C ASP A 8 1.14 19.34 15.74
N LEU A 9 1.94 18.36 16.15
CA LEU A 9 1.49 16.97 16.25
C LEU A 9 1.01 16.69 17.67
N ASP A 10 -0.12 16.01 17.82
CA ASP A 10 -0.57 15.57 19.13
C ASP A 10 0.46 14.66 19.80
N ASP A 11 0.67 14.87 21.10
CA ASP A 11 1.64 14.11 21.90
C ASP A 11 1.35 12.61 21.89
N GLU A 12 0.07 12.22 21.77
CA GLU A 12 -0.34 10.82 21.63
C GLU A 12 0.21 10.16 20.36
N ILE A 13 0.22 10.90 19.25
CA ILE A 13 0.74 10.40 17.96
C ILE A 13 2.26 10.24 18.05
N VAL A 14 2.95 11.19 18.68
CA VAL A 14 4.40 11.12 18.90
C VAL A 14 4.77 9.95 19.80
N ALA A 15 4.00 9.71 20.86
CA ALA A 15 4.21 8.59 21.78
C ALA A 15 4.03 7.25 21.08
N GLU A 16 2.96 7.09 20.30
CA GLU A 16 2.67 5.87 19.56
C GLU A 16 3.70 5.61 18.46
N LEU A 17 4.13 6.65 17.73
CA LEU A 17 5.19 6.55 16.72
C LEU A 17 6.52 6.08 17.34
N LYS A 18 6.90 6.61 18.51
CA LYS A 18 8.10 6.16 19.24
C LYS A 18 7.97 4.70 19.68
N ARG A 19 6.79 4.29 20.14
CA ARG A 19 6.52 2.90 20.54
C ARG A 19 6.66 1.94 19.35
N GLN A 20 6.08 2.29 18.20
CA GLN A 20 6.20 1.50 16.97
C GLN A 20 7.64 1.46 16.45
N ALA A 21 8.34 2.59 16.47
CA ALA A 21 9.76 2.65 16.08
C ALA A 21 10.62 1.73 16.95
N ALA A 22 10.42 1.75 18.28
CA ALA A 22 11.12 0.86 19.21
C ALA A 22 10.80 -0.63 18.95
N ALA A 23 9.52 -0.95 18.70
CA ALA A 23 9.09 -2.32 18.39
C ALA A 23 9.70 -2.84 17.07
N ASN A 24 9.85 -1.98 16.06
CA ASN A 24 10.42 -2.33 14.76
C ASN A 24 11.95 -2.20 14.71
N GLY A 25 12.60 -1.80 15.81
CA GLY A 25 14.06 -1.60 15.87
C GLY A 25 14.56 -0.45 14.99
N ARG A 26 13.72 0.57 14.76
CA ARG A 26 13.98 1.71 13.87
C ARG A 26 14.02 3.02 14.64
N SER A 27 14.64 4.04 14.07
CA SER A 27 14.48 5.41 14.58
C SER A 27 13.06 5.92 14.29
N ALA A 28 12.58 6.88 15.07
CA ALA A 28 11.27 7.49 14.85
C ALA A 28 11.13 8.09 13.43
N GLU A 29 12.21 8.66 12.88
CA GLU A 29 12.25 9.16 11.50
C GLU A 29 12.13 8.01 10.48
N ALA A 30 12.85 6.90 10.69
CA ALA A 30 12.78 5.76 9.79
C ALA A 30 11.40 5.10 9.79
N GLU A 31 10.77 4.97 10.96
CA GLU A 31 9.40 4.46 11.08
C GLU A 31 8.40 5.42 10.40
N HIS A 32 8.56 6.73 10.61
CA HIS A 32 7.74 7.73 9.94
C HIS A 32 7.84 7.63 8.41
N ARG A 33 9.06 7.46 7.87
CA ARG A 33 9.27 7.26 6.42
C ARG A 33 8.59 5.98 5.93
N GLU A 34 8.62 4.91 6.71
CA GLU A 34 7.97 3.65 6.34
C GLU A 34 6.44 3.77 6.34
N ILE A 35 5.87 4.48 7.31
CA ILE A 35 4.43 4.77 7.35
C ILE A 35 4.01 5.58 6.12
N LEU A 36 4.76 6.66 5.81
CA LEU A 36 4.50 7.44 4.60
C LEU A 36 4.62 6.59 3.33
N ARG A 37 5.65 5.73 3.26
CA ARG A 37 5.86 4.84 2.12
C ARG A 37 4.71 3.85 1.96
N SER A 38 4.29 3.20 3.03
CA SER A 38 3.22 2.20 2.99
C SER A 38 1.86 2.79 2.59
N GLN A 39 1.57 4.02 3.01
CA GLN A 39 0.30 4.69 2.71
C GLN A 39 0.29 5.41 1.35
N LEU A 40 1.37 6.12 1.01
CA LEU A 40 1.45 6.93 -0.21
C LEU A 40 1.97 6.18 -1.42
N LEU A 41 2.79 5.15 -1.20
CA LEU A 41 3.39 4.30 -2.24
C LEU A 41 3.01 2.84 -1.97
N PRO A 42 1.72 2.47 -1.99
CA PRO A 42 1.34 1.09 -1.85
C PRO A 42 2.07 0.26 -2.91
N SER A 43 3.01 -0.58 -2.48
CA SER A 43 3.79 -1.51 -3.33
C SER A 43 2.91 -2.53 -4.05
N ALA A 44 1.60 -2.52 -3.83
CA ALA A 44 0.69 -3.30 -4.63
C ALA A 44 0.63 -2.73 -6.05
N PRO A 45 0.81 -3.56 -7.11
CA PRO A 45 0.42 -3.13 -8.44
C PRO A 45 -1.02 -2.65 -8.32
N ARG A 46 -1.29 -1.43 -8.81
CA ARG A 46 -2.62 -0.80 -8.82
C ARG A 46 -3.63 -1.91 -9.09
N LYS A 47 -4.48 -2.24 -8.10
CA LYS A 47 -5.46 -3.33 -8.23
C LYS A 47 -6.17 -3.07 -9.55
N ARG A 48 -5.87 -3.87 -10.58
CA ARG A 48 -6.52 -3.73 -11.87
C ARG A 48 -7.99 -3.98 -11.59
N ALA A 49 -8.87 -3.15 -12.14
CA ALA A 49 -10.28 -3.44 -11.96
C ALA A 49 -10.52 -4.82 -12.58
N PHE A 50 -11.36 -5.63 -11.94
CA PHE A 50 -11.63 -6.99 -12.41
C PHE A 50 -12.02 -7.02 -13.90
N LYS A 51 -12.78 -6.00 -14.34
CA LYS A 51 -13.10 -5.75 -15.76
C LYS A 51 -11.87 -5.61 -16.67
N ASP A 52 -10.81 -4.95 -16.23
CA ASP A 52 -9.61 -4.69 -17.03
C ASP A 52 -8.79 -5.97 -17.20
N VAL A 53 -8.82 -6.84 -16.19
CA VAL A 53 -8.21 -8.16 -16.25
C VAL A 53 -8.96 -9.05 -17.25
N LEU A 54 -10.30 -9.10 -17.14
CA LEU A 54 -11.14 -9.84 -18.09
C LEU A 54 -11.00 -9.35 -19.53
N ALA A 55 -10.96 -8.03 -19.75
CA ALA A 55 -10.77 -7.47 -21.08
C ALA A 55 -9.38 -7.75 -21.67
N SER A 56 -8.36 -8.01 -20.83
CA SER A 56 -7.02 -8.40 -21.27
C SER A 56 -6.85 -9.89 -21.52
N MET A 57 -7.86 -10.70 -21.19
CA MET A 57 -7.81 -12.15 -21.38
C MET A 57 -7.90 -12.48 -22.88
N PRO A 58 -6.99 -13.30 -23.43
CA PRO A 58 -7.10 -13.73 -24.81
C PRO A 58 -8.39 -14.52 -25.02
N TYR A 59 -9.14 -14.17 -26.08
CA TYR A 59 -10.34 -14.89 -26.48
C TYR A 59 -9.92 -16.15 -27.27
N PHE A 60 -10.34 -17.32 -26.80
CA PHE A 60 -9.94 -18.62 -27.34
C PHE A 60 -10.97 -19.24 -28.30
N GLY A 61 -11.91 -18.45 -28.83
CA GLY A 61 -12.74 -18.85 -29.96
C GLY A 61 -14.00 -19.62 -29.60
N ASP A 62 -14.01 -20.37 -28.50
CA ASP A 62 -15.14 -21.23 -28.13
C ASP A 62 -15.57 -21.07 -26.67
N ASP A 63 -16.87 -20.84 -26.47
CA ASP A 63 -17.51 -20.73 -25.16
C ASP A 63 -17.92 -22.11 -24.60
N GLU A 64 -17.56 -23.21 -25.27
CA GLU A 64 -17.84 -24.59 -24.83
C GLU A 64 -17.31 -24.87 -23.41
N LEU A 65 -16.26 -24.17 -22.98
CA LEU A 65 -15.70 -24.26 -21.63
C LEU A 65 -16.69 -23.80 -20.53
N PHE A 66 -17.68 -22.97 -20.88
CA PHE A 66 -18.68 -22.44 -19.96
C PHE A 66 -20.02 -23.20 -20.03
N ASP A 67 -20.19 -24.10 -20.99
CA ASP A 67 -21.40 -24.94 -21.12
C ASP A 67 -21.25 -26.25 -20.33
N VAL A 68 -20.96 -26.12 -19.03
CA VAL A 68 -20.94 -27.26 -18.10
C VAL A 68 -22.32 -27.35 -17.46
N ARG A 69 -23.12 -28.28 -17.97
CA ARG A 69 -24.50 -28.53 -17.54
C ARG A 69 -24.58 -29.34 -16.25
#